data_AF-A0A314ZII1-F1
#
_entry.id   AF-A0A314ZII1-F1
#
_cell.length_a   1.000
_cell.length_b   1.000
_cell.length_c   1.000
_cell.angle_alpha   90.00
_cell.angle_beta   90.00
_cell.angle_gamma   90.00
#
_symmetry.space_group_name_H-M   'P 1'
#
loop_
_entity.id
_entity.type
_entity.pdbx_description
1 polymer ?
#
loop_
_entity_poly.entity_id
_entity_poly.type
_entity_poly.pdbx_seq_one_letter_code
_entity_poly.pdbx_strand_id
1 'polypeptide(L)'
;MALNLTHQIGSLAGASISTTDTNSSSVESVSASPKWRSPAASLTCKIQRPDAIDGLSPPLSPCRSPLGSTRADLSVACQAFATEMESPVLEHQVRGAQTKGTGVPVYVMLPLDSVTMNNSVNRKKAMNASLQALKSAGVEGVMMDVWWGLVEREAPGAYNWGGYAELFEMAKKHGLKVQAVMSFHKCGGNVGDSVTIPLPKWVVEEVDKDPDLAYTDQWGRRNCEYLSLGADTLPVLKGRTPVQCYADFMRAFRDNFKHLLGDTIVVILQAFYSY
;
A
#
# COMPACT_ATOMS: atom_id res chain seq x y z
N MET A 1 1.90 -59.58 -17.24
CA MET A 1 1.49 -60.55 -18.28
C MET A 1 0.07 -60.97 -17.99
N ALA A 2 -0.81 -60.90 -19.00
CA ALA A 2 -2.06 -61.66 -19.18
C ALA A 2 -3.18 -61.52 -18.11
N LEU A 3 -4.48 -61.52 -18.42
CA LEU A 3 -5.22 -61.59 -19.68
C LEU A 3 -6.68 -61.13 -19.44
N ASN A 4 -7.30 -60.79 -20.56
CA ASN A 4 -8.64 -60.26 -20.80
C ASN A 4 -9.72 -61.35 -20.71
N LEU A 5 -10.98 -61.00 -20.41
CA LEU A 5 -12.15 -61.79 -20.84
C LEU A 5 -13.39 -60.90 -21.07
N THR A 6 -13.73 -60.81 -22.35
CA THR A 6 -14.93 -60.30 -23.01
C THR A 6 -16.19 -61.13 -22.74
N HIS A 7 -17.38 -60.51 -22.86
CA HIS A 7 -18.52 -61.07 -23.62
C HIS A 7 -19.39 -59.93 -24.21
N GLN A 8 -19.61 -59.99 -25.52
CA GLN A 8 -20.69 -59.31 -26.28
C GLN A 8 -21.76 -60.35 -26.65
N ILE A 9 -22.99 -59.89 -26.94
CA ILE A 9 -23.72 -60.05 -28.25
C ILE A 9 -25.26 -59.99 -28.05
N GLY A 10 -25.94 -59.29 -28.98
CA GLY A 10 -27.34 -59.47 -29.38
C GLY A 10 -28.04 -58.12 -29.64
N SER A 11 -28.08 -57.49 -30.83
CA SER A 11 -28.45 -57.86 -32.22
C SER A 11 -29.93 -57.63 -32.57
N LEU A 12 -30.13 -57.14 -33.81
CA LEU A 12 -31.35 -56.92 -34.65
C LEU A 12 -32.06 -55.57 -34.46
N ALA A 13 -31.94 -54.55 -35.34
CA ALA A 13 -32.09 -54.41 -36.81
C ALA A 13 -33.56 -54.21 -37.28
N GLY A 14 -33.82 -53.05 -37.91
CA GLY A 14 -35.06 -52.72 -38.61
C GLY A 14 -35.03 -51.31 -39.24
N ALA A 15 -34.59 -51.23 -40.50
CA ALA A 15 -34.64 -50.08 -41.45
C ALA A 15 -36.10 -49.80 -41.92
N SER A 16 -36.54 -48.77 -42.66
CA SER A 16 -36.10 -47.44 -43.14
C SER A 16 -37.30 -46.83 -43.95
N ILE A 17 -37.23 -45.52 -44.24
CA ILE A 17 -37.65 -44.78 -45.47
C ILE A 17 -38.67 -43.63 -45.30
N SER A 18 -38.18 -42.49 -45.80
CA SER A 18 -38.64 -41.12 -46.12
C SER A 18 -40.05 -40.85 -46.65
N THR A 19 -40.52 -39.59 -46.53
CA THR A 19 -40.54 -38.54 -47.60
C THR A 19 -41.13 -37.18 -47.13
N THR A 20 -40.44 -36.06 -47.49
CA THR A 20 -40.89 -34.69 -47.90
C THR A 20 -41.91 -33.90 -47.04
N ASP A 21 -41.89 -32.57 -46.83
CA ASP A 21 -41.21 -31.42 -47.45
C ASP A 21 -41.36 -30.15 -46.56
N THR A 22 -40.37 -29.25 -46.67
CA THR A 22 -40.44 -27.77 -46.69
C THR A 22 -41.18 -26.97 -45.58
N ASN A 23 -40.43 -26.24 -44.74
CA ASN A 23 -40.44 -24.75 -44.75
C ASN A 23 -39.32 -24.10 -43.90
N SER A 24 -38.85 -22.97 -44.42
CA SER A 24 -37.73 -22.12 -44.04
C SER A 24 -37.86 -21.36 -42.71
N SER A 25 -36.76 -21.15 -41.99
CA SER A 25 -36.09 -19.83 -41.83
C SER A 25 -34.96 -19.88 -40.80
N SER A 26 -33.78 -19.46 -41.24
CA SER A 26 -32.54 -19.32 -40.49
C SER A 26 -32.29 -17.85 -40.15
N VAL A 27 -31.84 -17.58 -38.92
CA VAL A 27 -31.01 -16.41 -38.59
C VAL A 27 -29.98 -16.81 -37.53
N GLU A 28 -28.74 -16.94 -37.98
CA GLU A 28 -27.54 -17.03 -37.15
C GLU A 28 -27.13 -15.62 -36.70
N SER A 29 -26.81 -15.44 -35.42
CA SER A 29 -26.14 -14.25 -34.91
C SER A 29 -24.65 -14.55 -34.72
N VAL A 30 -23.84 -13.94 -35.58
CA VAL A 30 -22.38 -14.02 -35.65
C VAL A 30 -21.68 -13.40 -34.43
N SER A 31 -20.76 -14.16 -33.85
CA SER A 31 -19.76 -13.74 -32.86
C SER A 31 -18.55 -13.11 -33.57
N ALA A 32 -18.17 -11.90 -33.17
CA ALA A 32 -16.99 -11.20 -33.70
C ALA A 32 -16.03 -10.86 -32.56
N SER A 33 -14.85 -11.49 -32.55
CA SER A 33 -13.73 -11.16 -31.67
C SER A 33 -12.78 -10.18 -32.38
N PRO A 34 -12.28 -9.12 -31.73
CA PRO A 34 -11.31 -8.23 -32.37
C PRO A 34 -9.88 -8.79 -32.24
N LYS A 35 -9.27 -9.11 -33.38
CA LYS A 35 -7.82 -9.36 -33.51
C LYS A 35 -7.10 -8.02 -33.67
N TRP A 36 -6.32 -7.62 -32.66
CA TRP A 36 -5.40 -6.50 -32.78
C TRP A 36 -4.00 -7.00 -33.18
N ARG A 37 -3.44 -6.40 -34.23
CA ARG A 37 -2.05 -6.63 -34.68
C ARG A 37 -1.12 -5.63 -34.00
N SER A 38 -0.02 -6.11 -33.45
CA SER A 38 1.09 -5.27 -32.94
C SER A 38 2.10 -4.98 -34.06
N PRO A 39 2.66 -3.77 -34.19
CA PRO A 39 3.87 -3.55 -34.97
C PRO A 39 5.09 -3.89 -34.12
N ALA A 40 5.96 -4.74 -34.65
CA ALA A 40 7.29 -5.00 -34.11
C ALA A 40 8.24 -3.87 -34.52
N ALA A 41 8.91 -3.25 -33.55
CA ALA A 41 10.12 -2.47 -33.76
C ALA A 41 11.15 -2.89 -32.71
N SER A 42 12.09 -3.72 -33.14
CA SER A 42 13.28 -4.12 -32.38
C SER A 42 14.26 -2.94 -32.35
N LEU A 43 14.38 -2.28 -31.20
CA LEU A 43 15.43 -1.28 -30.94
C LEU A 43 16.41 -1.85 -29.92
N THR A 44 17.52 -2.39 -30.43
CA THR A 44 18.67 -2.80 -29.62
C THR A 44 19.61 -1.60 -29.43
N CYS A 45 19.67 -1.04 -28.24
CA CYS A 45 20.65 -0.01 -27.89
C CYS A 45 21.90 -0.67 -27.28
N LYS A 46 23.01 -0.65 -28.02
CA LYS A 46 24.35 -0.99 -27.50
C LYS A 46 25.01 0.30 -27.02
N ILE A 47 25.30 0.40 -25.73
CA ILE A 47 26.13 1.47 -25.17
C ILE A 47 27.58 1.02 -25.20
N GLN A 48 28.41 1.79 -25.91
CA GLN A 48 29.85 1.65 -25.99
C GLN A 48 30.46 2.63 -24.98
N ARG A 49 31.19 2.14 -23.98
CA ARG A 49 31.92 3.00 -23.02
C ARG A 49 33.26 3.44 -23.62
N PRO A 50 33.62 4.72 -23.57
CA PRO A 50 35.01 5.15 -23.66
C PRO A 50 35.66 5.18 -22.26
N ASP A 51 36.93 4.78 -22.22
CA ASP A 51 37.81 4.76 -21.06
C ASP A 51 37.93 6.14 -20.38
N ALA A 52 37.98 6.16 -19.04
CA ALA A 52 38.36 7.33 -18.27
C ALA A 52 39.29 6.94 -17.11
N ILE A 53 40.41 7.65 -17.02
CA ILE A 53 41.56 7.43 -16.14
C ILE A 53 41.44 8.35 -14.91
N ASP A 54 41.92 7.83 -13.78
CA ASP A 54 42.20 8.36 -12.43
C ASP A 54 42.28 9.89 -12.15
N GLY A 55 41.86 10.29 -10.93
CA GLY A 55 42.19 11.62 -10.37
C GLY A 55 41.46 12.08 -9.08
N LEU A 56 41.89 11.58 -7.91
CA LEU A 56 42.16 12.24 -6.60
C LEU A 56 41.29 13.41 -6.02
N SER A 57 40.70 13.13 -4.83
CA SER A 57 40.55 13.90 -3.55
C SER A 57 39.80 15.25 -3.39
N PRO A 58 39.13 15.50 -2.23
CA PRO A 58 38.27 16.68 -1.96
C PRO A 58 38.95 17.80 -1.11
N PRO A 59 38.42 19.04 -1.06
CA PRO A 59 38.95 20.07 -0.16
C PRO A 59 38.16 20.22 1.16
N LEU A 60 38.93 20.44 2.23
CA LEU A 60 38.54 20.71 3.62
C LEU A 60 38.34 22.22 3.89
N SER A 61 37.57 22.51 4.94
CA SER A 61 37.35 23.83 5.58
C SER A 61 38.61 24.50 6.15
N PRO A 62 38.59 25.84 6.30
CA PRO A 62 39.22 26.55 7.44
C PRO A 62 38.32 27.71 7.95
N CYS A 63 38.40 28.33 9.14
CA CYS A 63 39.20 28.28 10.37
C CYS A 63 38.52 29.26 11.40
N ARG A 64 38.39 28.90 12.68
CA ARG A 64 39.13 29.42 13.87
C ARG A 64 38.75 30.82 14.43
N SER A 65 38.38 30.82 15.72
CA SER A 65 38.10 31.95 16.63
C SER A 65 39.35 32.78 17.01
N PRO A 66 39.18 33.91 17.74
CA PRO A 66 39.64 33.91 19.14
C PRO A 66 38.77 34.68 20.16
N LEU A 67 39.11 34.44 21.42
CA LEU A 67 38.50 34.73 22.72
C LEU A 67 38.69 36.20 23.19
N GLY A 68 37.73 36.75 23.96
CA GLY A 68 37.88 38.02 24.69
C GLY A 68 36.77 38.25 25.73
N SER A 69 37.18 38.38 27.01
CA SER A 69 36.39 38.50 28.24
C SER A 69 35.74 39.89 28.43
N THR A 70 34.55 39.98 29.05
CA THR A 70 34.28 40.72 30.32
C THR A 70 32.79 40.67 30.70
N ARG A 71 32.51 40.45 32.00
CA ARG A 71 31.21 40.54 32.69
C ARG A 71 30.64 41.96 32.69
N ALA A 72 29.31 42.09 32.65
CA ALA A 72 28.56 43.14 33.33
C ALA A 72 27.18 42.62 33.77
N ASP A 73 26.87 42.87 35.04
CA ASP A 73 25.63 42.57 35.77
C ASP A 73 24.72 43.80 35.70
N LEU A 74 23.41 43.63 35.44
CA LEU A 74 22.41 44.69 35.58
C LEU A 74 21.08 44.09 36.08
N SER A 75 20.87 44.32 37.37
CA SER A 75 19.66 44.09 38.15
C SER A 75 18.74 45.32 38.14
N VAL A 76 17.44 45.07 38.33
CA VAL A 76 16.34 45.98 38.78
C VAL A 76 15.59 46.85 37.76
N ALA A 77 14.27 46.62 37.66
CA ALA A 77 13.11 47.55 37.60
C ALA A 77 12.00 46.92 36.69
N CYS A 78 10.71 46.77 37.02
CA CYS A 78 9.80 47.45 37.94
C CYS A 78 8.70 46.47 38.42
N GLN A 79 8.31 46.57 39.70
CA GLN A 79 7.05 46.06 40.25
C GLN A 79 5.94 47.11 40.15
N ALA A 80 4.68 46.65 39.99
CA ALA A 80 3.41 47.16 40.56
C ALA A 80 2.24 46.75 39.62
N PHE A 81 1.09 46.23 40.03
CA PHE A 81 0.36 46.28 41.30
C PHE A 81 -0.33 44.93 41.59
N ALA A 82 -0.32 44.54 42.87
CA ALA A 82 -1.23 43.54 43.43
C ALA A 82 -2.53 44.25 43.87
N THR A 83 -3.68 43.63 43.62
CA THR A 83 -4.87 43.81 44.45
C THR A 83 -5.57 42.46 44.51
N GLU A 84 -5.49 41.84 45.68
CA GLU A 84 -6.26 40.65 46.03
C GLU A 84 -7.71 41.07 46.35
N MET A 85 -8.68 40.28 45.90
CA MET A 85 -10.01 40.25 46.52
C MET A 85 -10.63 38.85 46.31
N GLU A 86 -11.18 38.29 47.40
CA GLU A 86 -11.77 36.96 47.52
C GLU A 86 -12.99 36.69 46.62
N SER A 87 -13.29 35.39 46.49
CA SER A 87 -14.29 34.64 45.70
C SER A 87 -15.73 35.19 45.58
N PRO A 88 -16.52 34.72 44.59
CA PRO A 88 -17.29 33.49 44.78
C PRO A 88 -17.34 32.53 43.58
N VAL A 89 -17.70 31.29 43.89
CA VAL A 89 -17.97 30.16 43.00
C VAL A 89 -19.00 30.51 41.92
N LEU A 90 -18.64 30.33 40.65
CA LEU A 90 -19.60 30.15 39.55
C LEU A 90 -19.08 29.04 38.63
N GLU A 91 -19.78 27.90 38.66
CA GLU A 91 -19.70 26.86 37.64
C GLU A 91 -20.06 27.48 36.29
N HIS A 92 -19.04 27.78 35.48
CA HIS A 92 -19.23 28.02 34.06
C HIS A 92 -18.86 26.75 33.31
N GLN A 93 -19.91 26.11 32.81
CA GLN A 93 -19.86 25.05 31.81
C GLN A 93 -19.02 25.55 30.63
N VAL A 94 -17.73 25.21 30.61
CA VAL A 94 -16.88 25.45 29.43
C VAL A 94 -17.31 24.42 28.39
N ARG A 95 -18.34 24.79 27.62
CA ARG A 95 -18.59 24.19 26.32
C ARG A 95 -17.36 24.51 25.48
N GLY A 96 -16.41 23.58 25.46
CA GLY A 96 -15.15 23.71 24.75
C GLY A 96 -15.39 23.98 23.27
N ALA A 97 -15.45 25.26 22.91
CA ALA A 97 -15.17 25.70 21.56
C ALA A 97 -13.73 25.23 21.29
N GLN A 98 -13.60 24.25 20.41
CA GLN A 98 -12.31 23.78 19.90
C GLN A 98 -11.62 24.99 19.25
N THR A 99 -10.84 25.73 20.03
CA THR A 99 -9.82 26.61 19.50
C THR A 99 -8.91 25.72 18.69
N LYS A 100 -8.96 25.84 17.35
CA LYS A 100 -7.96 25.22 16.48
C LYS A 100 -6.60 25.72 16.97
N GLY A 101 -5.92 24.86 17.74
CA GLY A 101 -4.65 25.20 18.34
C GLY A 101 -3.64 25.52 17.25
N THR A 102 -2.78 26.50 17.50
CA THR A 102 -1.64 26.88 16.65
C THR A 102 -0.52 25.83 16.66
N GLY A 103 -0.82 24.58 17.03
CA GLY A 103 0.14 23.50 17.21
C GLY A 103 0.33 22.67 15.96
N VAL A 104 1.48 21.99 15.88
CA VAL A 104 1.77 21.01 14.82
C VAL A 104 1.04 19.70 15.15
N PRO A 105 0.22 19.15 14.24
CA PRO A 105 -0.50 17.91 14.50
C PRO A 105 0.47 16.72 14.63
N VAL A 106 0.29 15.92 15.68
CA VAL A 106 1.11 14.73 15.94
C VAL A 106 0.34 13.48 15.53
N TYR A 107 1.02 12.58 14.81
CA TYR A 107 0.51 11.27 14.41
C TYR A 107 1.41 10.16 14.95
N VAL A 108 0.82 9.05 15.36
CA VAL A 108 1.56 7.86 15.82
C VAL A 108 1.44 6.75 14.80
N MET A 109 2.57 6.18 14.38
CA MET A 109 2.59 5.00 13.52
C MET A 109 2.11 3.78 14.30
N LEU A 110 1.12 3.08 13.75
CA LEU A 110 0.66 1.82 14.32
C LEU A 110 1.70 0.72 14.06
N PRO A 111 1.70 -0.36 14.87
CA PRO A 111 2.55 -1.53 14.61
C PRO A 111 2.39 -2.07 13.18
N LEU A 112 3.49 -2.51 12.57
CA LEU A 112 3.50 -3.06 11.20
C LEU A 112 2.55 -4.24 11.02
N ASP A 113 2.31 -4.99 12.11
CA ASP A 113 1.44 -6.17 12.18
C ASP A 113 0.01 -5.83 12.66
N SER A 114 -0.45 -4.57 12.53
CA SER A 114 -1.80 -4.16 12.95
C SER A 114 -2.92 -4.94 12.27
N VAL A 115 -2.69 -5.40 11.04
CA VAL A 115 -3.56 -6.33 10.31
C VAL A 115 -2.79 -7.63 10.06
N THR A 116 -3.40 -8.75 10.39
CA THR A 116 -2.79 -10.08 10.25
C THR A 116 -2.90 -10.62 8.82
N MET A 117 -2.18 -11.72 8.55
CA MET A 117 -2.28 -12.47 7.29
C MET A 117 -3.68 -12.93 6.92
N ASN A 118 -4.57 -13.08 7.91
CA ASN A 118 -5.96 -13.48 7.69
C ASN A 118 -6.90 -12.27 7.47
N ASN A 119 -6.33 -11.08 7.22
CA ASN A 119 -7.05 -9.83 7.01
C ASN A 119 -7.97 -9.49 8.21
N SER A 120 -7.43 -9.60 9.42
CA SER A 120 -8.12 -9.26 10.67
C SER A 120 -7.23 -8.40 11.57
N VAL A 121 -7.83 -7.59 12.45
CA VAL A 121 -7.06 -6.71 13.34
C VAL A 121 -6.31 -7.54 14.39
N ASN A 122 -5.01 -7.35 14.45
CA ASN A 122 -4.17 -8.02 15.44
C ASN A 122 -4.43 -7.49 16.84
N ARG A 123 -4.53 -8.40 17.82
CA ARG A 123 -4.83 -8.09 19.24
C ARG A 123 -5.94 -7.04 19.41
N LYS A 124 -7.05 -7.17 18.66
CA LYS A 124 -8.17 -6.21 18.56
C LYS A 124 -8.53 -5.46 19.85
N LYS A 125 -8.67 -6.15 20.99
CA LYS A 125 -8.99 -5.51 22.28
C LYS A 125 -7.89 -4.56 22.75
N ALA A 126 -6.63 -4.99 22.68
CA ALA A 126 -5.48 -4.17 23.03
C ALA A 126 -5.32 -3.01 22.04
N MET A 127 -5.48 -3.25 20.74
CA MET A 127 -5.46 -2.19 19.72
C MET A 127 -6.50 -1.11 20.04
N ASN A 128 -7.74 -1.51 20.38
CA ASN A 128 -8.79 -0.56 20.75
C ASN A 128 -8.42 0.28 21.98
N ALA A 129 -7.84 -0.35 23.01
CA ALA A 129 -7.40 0.35 24.21
C ALA A 129 -6.24 1.33 23.90
N SER A 130 -5.29 0.93 23.04
CA SER A 130 -4.20 1.79 22.59
C SER A 130 -4.70 3.00 21.82
N LEU A 131 -5.64 2.84 20.89
CA LEU A 131 -6.25 3.96 20.16
C LEU A 131 -6.96 4.94 21.11
N GLN A 132 -7.68 4.43 22.10
CA GLN A 132 -8.32 5.26 23.11
C GLN A 132 -7.27 6.05 23.93
N ALA A 133 -6.19 5.40 24.34
CA ALA A 133 -5.12 6.05 25.09
C ALA A 133 -4.42 7.15 24.27
N LEU A 134 -4.15 6.89 22.99
CA LEU A 134 -3.58 7.89 22.06
C LEU A 134 -4.49 9.11 21.94
N LYS A 135 -5.80 8.91 21.84
CA LYS A 135 -6.74 10.04 21.80
C LYS A 135 -6.71 10.84 23.11
N SER A 136 -6.71 10.17 24.26
CA SER A 136 -6.63 10.82 25.56
C SER A 136 -5.33 11.61 25.75
N ALA A 137 -4.24 11.19 25.10
CA ALA A 137 -2.96 11.89 25.10
C ALA A 137 -2.92 13.13 24.19
N GLY A 138 -4.01 13.43 23.45
CA GLY A 138 -4.11 14.61 22.58
C GLY A 138 -3.48 14.43 21.20
N VAL A 139 -3.20 13.20 20.76
CA VAL A 139 -2.71 12.90 19.40
C VAL A 139 -3.82 13.21 18.37
N GLU A 140 -3.45 13.80 17.24
CA GLU A 140 -4.38 14.14 16.15
C GLU A 140 -4.90 12.87 15.46
N GLY A 141 -4.00 11.93 15.21
CA GLY A 141 -4.35 10.70 14.51
C GLY A 141 -3.26 9.63 14.53
N VAL A 142 -3.47 8.63 13.69
CA VAL A 142 -2.55 7.51 13.51
C VAL A 142 -2.14 7.36 12.05
N MET A 143 -0.95 6.83 11.83
CA MET A 143 -0.46 6.43 10.51
C MET A 143 -0.41 4.90 10.46
N MET A 144 -0.79 4.31 9.32
CA MET A 144 -0.70 2.86 9.13
C MET A 144 -0.44 2.46 7.68
N ASP A 145 0.30 1.37 7.52
CA ASP A 145 0.51 0.69 6.24
C ASP A 145 -0.72 -0.10 5.80
N VAL A 146 -1.16 0.18 4.58
CA VAL A 146 -2.17 -0.58 3.83
C VAL A 146 -1.42 -1.51 2.87
N TRP A 147 -1.11 -2.71 3.35
CA TRP A 147 -0.27 -3.68 2.67
C TRP A 147 -0.94 -4.27 1.44
N TRP A 148 -0.33 -4.07 0.28
CA TRP A 148 -0.81 -4.65 -0.97
C TRP A 148 -0.93 -6.17 -0.88
N GLY A 149 0.09 -6.83 -0.29
CA GLY A 149 0.12 -8.28 -0.11
C GLY A 149 -0.88 -8.86 0.88
N LEU A 150 -1.55 -8.04 1.71
CA LEU A 150 -2.67 -8.49 2.55
C LEU A 150 -4.02 -8.28 1.88
N VAL A 151 -4.16 -7.19 1.13
CA VAL A 151 -5.43 -6.77 0.55
C VAL A 151 -5.71 -7.49 -0.76
N GLU A 152 -4.77 -7.51 -1.71
CA GLU A 152 -4.94 -8.16 -3.03
C GLU A 152 -4.21 -9.52 -3.08
N ARG A 153 -4.16 -10.22 -1.94
CA ARG A 153 -3.26 -11.36 -1.69
C ARG A 153 -3.45 -12.52 -2.68
N GLU A 154 -4.69 -12.95 -2.86
CA GLU A 154 -5.01 -14.25 -3.46
C GLU A 154 -5.05 -14.21 -4.98
N ALA A 155 -5.62 -13.14 -5.56
CA ALA A 155 -5.79 -13.02 -7.00
C ALA A 155 -5.82 -11.55 -7.47
N PRO A 156 -5.41 -11.27 -8.72
CA PRO A 156 -5.59 -9.96 -9.35
C PRO A 156 -7.03 -9.45 -9.23
N GLY A 157 -7.20 -8.24 -8.71
CA GLY A 157 -8.50 -7.58 -8.56
C GLY A 157 -9.38 -8.10 -7.40
N ALA A 158 -8.92 -9.10 -6.65
CA ALA A 158 -9.64 -9.64 -5.51
C ALA A 158 -9.19 -8.94 -4.21
N TYR A 159 -9.78 -7.79 -3.92
CA TYR A 159 -9.44 -6.97 -2.74
C TYR A 159 -10.22 -7.40 -1.49
N ASN A 160 -9.50 -7.72 -0.42
CA ASN A 160 -10.05 -7.93 0.91
C ASN A 160 -9.67 -6.78 1.83
N TRP A 161 -10.66 -5.98 2.21
CA TRP A 161 -10.50 -4.80 3.06
C TRP A 161 -10.89 -5.04 4.53
N GLY A 162 -11.29 -6.25 4.92
CA GLY A 162 -11.93 -6.54 6.21
C GLY A 162 -11.17 -6.02 7.44
N GLY A 163 -9.89 -6.36 7.56
CA GLY A 163 -9.04 -5.94 8.68
C GLY A 163 -8.83 -4.42 8.72
N TYR A 164 -8.64 -3.80 7.55
CA TYR A 164 -8.49 -2.34 7.44
C TYR A 164 -9.79 -1.59 7.70
N ALA A 165 -10.92 -2.10 7.23
CA ALA A 165 -12.23 -1.53 7.48
C ALA A 165 -12.54 -1.50 8.98
N GLU A 166 -12.28 -2.61 9.67
CA GLU A 166 -12.42 -2.67 11.12
C GLU A 166 -11.49 -1.68 11.83
N LEU A 167 -10.23 -1.58 11.41
CA LEU A 167 -9.26 -0.69 12.03
C LEU A 167 -9.60 0.80 11.81
N PHE A 168 -10.08 1.17 10.62
CA PHE A 168 -10.54 2.53 10.34
C PHE A 168 -11.80 2.89 11.12
N GLU A 169 -12.76 1.96 11.27
CA GLU A 169 -13.93 2.17 12.12
C GLU A 169 -13.54 2.33 13.59
N MET A 170 -12.55 1.58 14.07
CA MET A 170 -12.00 1.78 15.42
C MET A 170 -11.37 3.17 15.59
N ALA A 171 -10.58 3.63 14.62
CA ALA A 171 -9.98 4.97 14.66
C ALA A 171 -11.06 6.07 14.65
N LYS A 172 -12.06 5.94 13.77
CA LYS A 172 -13.23 6.84 13.70
C LYS A 172 -13.97 6.90 15.02
N LYS A 173 -14.25 5.74 15.64
CA LYS A 173 -14.96 5.64 16.92
C LYS A 173 -14.26 6.44 18.03
N HIS A 174 -12.93 6.47 18.03
CA HIS A 174 -12.14 7.24 18.99
C HIS A 174 -11.84 8.67 18.53
N GLY A 175 -12.38 9.12 17.39
CA GLY A 175 -12.15 10.47 16.87
C GLY A 175 -10.69 10.75 16.49
N LEU A 176 -9.97 9.72 16.05
CA LEU A 176 -8.61 9.83 15.52
C LEU A 176 -8.66 9.97 14.00
N LYS A 177 -7.83 10.87 13.47
CA LYS A 177 -7.57 10.92 12.02
C LYS A 177 -6.65 9.78 11.59
N VAL A 178 -6.70 9.43 10.32
CA VAL A 178 -5.90 8.35 9.73
C VAL A 178 -5.11 8.87 8.54
N GLN A 179 -3.81 8.59 8.55
CA GLN A 179 -2.94 8.66 7.38
C GLN A 179 -2.69 7.24 6.87
N ALA A 180 -3.23 6.91 5.70
CA ALA A 180 -3.09 5.59 5.11
C ALA A 180 -1.93 5.58 4.11
N VAL A 181 -0.97 4.68 4.31
CA VAL A 181 0.15 4.48 3.39
C VAL A 181 -0.20 3.33 2.46
N MET A 182 -0.22 3.57 1.14
CA MET A 182 -0.40 2.53 0.12
C MET A 182 0.92 1.78 -0.02
N SER A 183 1.03 0.65 0.66
CA SER A 183 2.29 -0.06 0.87
C SER A 183 2.44 -1.16 -0.19
N PHE A 184 2.93 -0.76 -1.36
CA PHE A 184 3.23 -1.62 -2.51
C PHE A 184 4.58 -2.35 -2.42
N HIS A 185 5.09 -2.53 -1.20
CA HIS A 185 6.37 -3.16 -0.90
C HIS A 185 6.17 -4.30 0.10
N LYS A 186 7.14 -5.20 0.18
CA LYS A 186 7.24 -6.21 1.23
C LYS A 186 7.60 -5.55 2.57
N CYS A 187 6.91 -5.93 3.64
CA CYS A 187 7.36 -5.73 5.01
C CYS A 187 8.29 -6.88 5.41
N GLY A 188 9.38 -6.62 6.13
CA GLY A 188 10.26 -7.66 6.63
C GLY A 188 11.51 -7.87 5.78
N GLY A 189 12.66 -7.89 6.45
CA GLY A 189 13.98 -8.01 5.83
C GLY A 189 14.98 -7.00 6.38
N ASN A 190 14.47 -5.94 7.03
CA ASN A 190 15.27 -4.87 7.61
C ASN A 190 15.37 -5.00 9.14
N VAL A 191 16.37 -4.33 9.72
CA VAL A 191 16.56 -4.27 11.17
C VAL A 191 15.38 -3.55 11.81
N GLY A 192 14.62 -4.25 12.64
CA GLY A 192 13.44 -3.71 13.35
C GLY A 192 12.10 -4.28 12.88
N ASP A 193 12.06 -5.03 11.79
CA ASP A 193 10.83 -5.65 11.30
C ASP A 193 10.45 -6.85 12.19
N SER A 194 9.33 -6.75 12.91
CA SER A 194 8.78 -7.85 13.72
C SER A 194 7.91 -8.82 12.90
N VAL A 195 7.61 -8.48 11.64
CA VAL A 195 6.67 -9.21 10.78
C VAL A 195 7.18 -9.24 9.34
N THR A 196 6.90 -10.34 8.64
CA THR A 196 7.14 -10.47 7.20
C THR A 196 5.82 -10.49 6.46
N ILE A 197 5.57 -9.49 5.63
CA ILE A 197 4.38 -9.37 4.78
C ILE A 197 4.89 -9.25 3.33
N PRO A 198 4.79 -10.32 2.51
CA PRO A 198 5.28 -10.28 1.14
C PRO A 198 4.40 -9.40 0.25
N LEU A 199 4.85 -9.16 -0.99
CA LEU A 199 3.97 -8.73 -2.08
C LEU A 199 2.84 -9.78 -2.32
N PRO A 200 1.76 -9.45 -3.05
CA PRO A 200 0.73 -10.42 -3.37
C PRO A 200 1.29 -11.71 -3.96
N LYS A 201 0.70 -12.85 -3.60
CA LYS A 201 1.22 -14.16 -4.01
C LYS A 201 1.36 -14.26 -5.53
N TRP A 202 0.35 -13.79 -6.25
CA TRP A 202 0.32 -13.80 -7.71
C TRP A 202 1.35 -12.86 -8.37
N VAL A 203 1.88 -11.86 -7.65
CA VAL A 203 2.97 -10.99 -8.11
C VAL A 203 4.30 -11.69 -7.91
N VAL A 204 4.51 -12.29 -6.72
CA VAL A 204 5.71 -13.08 -6.40
C VAL A 204 5.89 -14.19 -7.43
N GLU A 205 4.80 -14.87 -7.81
CA GLU A 205 4.80 -15.88 -8.87
C GLU A 205 5.29 -15.36 -10.24
N GLU A 206 5.05 -14.08 -10.60
CA GLU A 206 5.58 -13.51 -11.84
C GLU A 206 7.05 -13.10 -11.70
N VAL A 207 7.46 -12.59 -10.54
CA VAL A 207 8.87 -12.27 -10.24
C VAL A 207 9.74 -13.54 -10.22
N ASP A 208 9.20 -14.66 -9.73
CA ASP A 208 9.90 -15.95 -9.74
C ASP A 208 10.12 -16.49 -11.16
N LYS A 209 9.21 -16.18 -12.10
CA LYS A 209 9.35 -16.53 -13.52
C LYS A 209 10.31 -15.60 -14.25
N ASP A 210 10.27 -14.31 -13.92
CA ASP A 210 11.12 -13.28 -14.50
C ASP A 210 11.78 -12.43 -13.38
N PRO A 211 12.99 -12.82 -12.93
CA PRO A 211 13.70 -12.10 -11.89
C PRO A 211 14.11 -10.66 -12.26
N ASP A 212 14.05 -10.27 -13.54
CA ASP A 212 14.32 -8.89 -13.98
C ASP A 212 13.20 -7.92 -13.60
N LEU A 213 12.06 -8.43 -13.11
CA LEU A 213 11.00 -7.64 -12.49
C LEU A 213 11.40 -7.06 -11.12
N ALA A 214 12.45 -7.59 -10.48
CA ALA A 214 12.99 -7.08 -9.23
C ALA A 214 14.15 -6.11 -9.46
N TYR A 215 14.38 -5.19 -8.52
CA TYR A 215 15.60 -4.38 -8.55
C TYR A 215 16.84 -5.26 -8.43
N THR A 216 17.89 -4.88 -9.14
CA THR A 216 19.09 -5.70 -9.27
C THR A 216 20.32 -4.83 -9.18
N ASP A 217 21.24 -5.21 -8.31
CA ASP A 217 22.50 -4.48 -8.16
C ASP A 217 23.54 -4.90 -9.20
N GLN A 218 24.69 -4.22 -9.20
CA GLN A 218 25.79 -4.47 -10.13
C GLN A 218 26.41 -5.88 -10.00
N TRP A 219 26.15 -6.59 -8.91
CA TRP A 219 26.63 -7.96 -8.68
C TRP A 219 25.56 -9.01 -9.01
N GLY A 220 24.42 -8.59 -9.56
CA GLY A 220 23.33 -9.48 -9.95
C GLY A 220 22.43 -9.94 -8.78
N ARG A 221 22.55 -9.33 -7.59
CA ARG A 221 21.68 -9.66 -6.45
C ARG A 221 20.32 -9.00 -6.64
N ARG A 222 19.25 -9.75 -6.40
CA ARG A 222 17.86 -9.32 -6.59
C ARG A 222 17.25 -8.83 -5.28
N ASN A 223 16.60 -7.67 -5.30
CA ASN A 223 15.76 -7.17 -4.23
C ASN A 223 14.29 -7.36 -4.61
N CYS A 224 13.67 -8.40 -4.02
CA CYS A 224 12.26 -8.75 -4.27
C CYS A 224 11.28 -8.05 -3.31
N GLU A 225 11.69 -6.95 -2.65
CA GLU A 225 10.79 -6.17 -1.79
C GLU A 225 9.84 -5.29 -2.59
N TYR A 226 10.23 -4.90 -3.81
CA TYR A 226 9.47 -4.01 -4.68
C TYR A 226 9.67 -4.38 -6.16
N LEU A 227 8.72 -4.00 -7.01
CA LEU A 227 8.86 -4.17 -8.46
C LEU A 227 9.74 -3.06 -9.04
N SER A 228 10.70 -3.42 -9.89
CA SER A 228 11.57 -2.46 -10.55
C SER A 228 10.74 -1.44 -11.34
N LEU A 229 11.09 -0.15 -11.23
CA LEU A 229 10.48 0.91 -12.05
C LEU A 229 10.62 0.65 -13.56
N GLY A 230 11.59 -0.16 -13.98
CA GLY A 230 11.76 -0.56 -15.38
C GLY A 230 10.58 -1.38 -15.92
N ALA A 231 9.80 -2.00 -15.05
CA ALA A 231 8.63 -2.79 -15.40
C ALA A 231 7.33 -1.96 -15.44
N ASP A 232 7.33 -0.71 -14.99
CA ASP A 232 6.12 0.10 -14.72
C ASP A 232 5.10 0.16 -15.87
N THR A 233 5.58 0.10 -17.11
CA THR A 233 4.75 0.20 -18.33
C THR A 233 4.62 -1.12 -19.08
N LEU A 234 5.23 -2.20 -18.58
CA LEU A 234 5.22 -3.53 -19.20
C LEU A 234 4.07 -4.38 -18.64
N PRO A 235 3.27 -5.08 -19.46
CA PRO A 235 2.11 -5.84 -19.01
C PRO A 235 2.48 -7.21 -18.42
N VAL A 236 3.42 -7.22 -17.48
CA VAL A 236 4.07 -8.42 -16.91
C VAL A 236 3.30 -9.04 -15.73
N LEU A 237 2.27 -8.36 -15.24
CA LEU A 237 1.48 -8.77 -14.08
C LEU A 237 0.14 -9.37 -14.52
N LYS A 238 0.17 -10.58 -15.06
CA LYS A 238 -1.00 -11.30 -15.62
C LYS A 238 -1.77 -10.44 -16.63
N GLY A 239 -1.04 -9.74 -17.49
CA GLY A 239 -1.57 -8.86 -18.54
C GLY A 239 -1.79 -7.40 -18.12
N ARG A 240 -1.55 -7.05 -16.85
CA ARG A 240 -1.55 -5.66 -16.36
C ARG A 240 -0.12 -5.15 -16.18
N THR A 241 0.04 -3.83 -16.20
CA THR A 241 1.28 -3.16 -15.80
C THR A 241 1.32 -2.90 -14.29
N PRO A 242 2.49 -2.80 -13.65
CA PRO A 242 2.60 -2.40 -12.24
C PRO A 242 1.85 -1.11 -11.92
N VAL A 243 1.98 -0.07 -12.75
CA VAL A 243 1.30 1.21 -12.55
C VAL A 243 -0.23 1.07 -12.64
N GLN A 244 -0.74 0.21 -13.52
CA GLN A 244 -2.17 -0.12 -13.54
C GLN A 244 -2.61 -0.82 -12.25
N CYS A 245 -1.84 -1.79 -11.75
CA CYS A 245 -2.13 -2.44 -10.48
C CYS A 245 -2.19 -1.45 -9.31
N TYR A 246 -1.22 -0.53 -9.21
CA TYR A 246 -1.20 0.51 -8.18
C TYR A 246 -2.40 1.44 -8.30
N ALA A 247 -2.72 1.89 -9.51
CA ALA A 247 -3.86 2.76 -9.76
C ALA A 247 -5.19 2.07 -9.43
N ASP A 248 -5.37 0.81 -9.80
CA ASP A 248 -6.57 0.03 -9.52
C ASP A 248 -6.72 -0.22 -8.02
N PHE A 249 -5.64 -0.52 -7.31
CA PHE A 249 -5.62 -0.67 -5.86
C PHE A 249 -6.08 0.62 -5.15
N MET A 250 -5.50 1.77 -5.52
CA MET A 250 -5.89 3.06 -4.95
C MET A 250 -7.34 3.44 -5.29
N ARG A 251 -7.80 3.09 -6.49
CA ARG A 251 -9.19 3.30 -6.91
C ARG A 251 -10.15 2.44 -6.08
N ALA A 252 -9.83 1.16 -5.90
CA ALA A 252 -10.60 0.25 -5.06
C ALA A 252 -10.61 0.68 -3.58
N PHE A 253 -9.49 1.15 -3.05
CA PHE A 253 -9.41 1.73 -1.71
C PHE A 253 -10.35 2.92 -1.56
N ARG A 254 -10.25 3.88 -2.49
CA ARG A 254 -11.11 5.07 -2.50
C ARG A 254 -12.59 4.68 -2.55
N ASP A 255 -12.97 3.77 -3.44
CA ASP A 255 -14.38 3.41 -3.64
C ASP A 255 -14.95 2.67 -2.43
N ASN A 256 -14.14 1.81 -1.77
CA ASN A 256 -14.52 1.11 -0.55
C ASN A 256 -14.66 2.04 0.65
N PHE A 257 -13.73 3.00 0.80
CA PHE A 257 -13.66 3.88 1.97
C PHE A 257 -14.14 5.31 1.73
N LYS A 258 -14.86 5.57 0.63
CA LYS A 258 -15.37 6.90 0.27
C LYS A 258 -16.13 7.62 1.40
N HIS A 259 -16.77 6.85 2.27
CA HIS A 259 -17.56 7.33 3.41
C HIS A 259 -16.70 7.79 4.60
N LEU A 260 -15.39 7.52 4.57
CA LEU A 260 -14.40 7.92 5.58
C LEU A 260 -13.41 8.97 5.06
N LEU A 261 -13.30 9.15 3.74
CA LEU A 261 -12.37 10.10 3.12
C LEU A 261 -12.78 11.55 3.44
N GLY A 262 -11.79 12.36 3.80
CA GLY A 262 -11.99 13.78 4.16
C GLY A 262 -12.51 13.99 5.58
N ASP A 263 -13.02 12.95 6.23
CA ASP A 263 -13.32 12.95 7.66
C ASP A 263 -12.26 12.16 8.43
N THR A 264 -12.39 10.83 8.53
CA THR A 264 -11.44 10.00 9.28
C THR A 264 -10.12 9.87 8.53
N ILE A 265 -10.15 9.49 7.26
CA ILE A 265 -8.96 9.32 6.42
C ILE A 265 -8.66 10.66 5.76
N VAL A 266 -7.57 11.30 6.19
CA VAL A 266 -7.25 12.69 5.82
C VAL A 266 -6.10 12.77 4.82
N VAL A 267 -5.24 11.75 4.78
CA VAL A 267 -4.09 11.70 3.87
C VAL A 267 -3.92 10.27 3.37
N ILE A 268 -3.65 10.15 2.07
CA ILE A 268 -3.21 8.92 1.42
C ILE A 268 -1.78 9.18 0.93
N LEU A 269 -0.83 8.41 1.42
CA LEU A 269 0.56 8.45 1.01
C LEU A 269 0.87 7.22 0.15
N GLN A 270 1.73 7.36 -0.85
CA GLN A 270 2.37 6.22 -1.49
C GLN A 270 3.79 6.12 -0.94
N ALA A 271 4.16 4.98 -0.37
CA ALA A 271 5.54 4.76 0.05
C ALA A 271 6.40 4.50 -1.19
N PHE A 272 7.34 5.41 -1.45
CA PHE A 272 8.45 5.19 -2.37
C PHE A 272 9.68 4.89 -1.53
N TYR A 273 10.18 3.66 -1.59
CA TYR A 273 11.51 3.35 -1.10
C TYR A 273 12.47 3.47 -2.29
N SER A 274 13.30 4.51 -2.28
CA SER A 274 14.46 4.56 -3.16
C SER A 274 15.58 3.75 -2.53
N TYR A 275 16.00 2.68 -3.22
CA TYR A 275 17.17 1.89 -2.90
C TYR A 275 18.32 2.23 -3.86
#